data_AF-A0A8H6HC53-F1
#
_entry.id   AF-A0A8H6HC53-F1
#
_cell.length_a   1.000
_cell.length_b   1.000
_cell.length_c   1.000
_cell.angle_alpha   90.00
_cell.angle_beta   90.00
_cell.angle_gamma   90.00
#
_symmetry.space_group_name_H-M   'P 1'
#
loop_
_entity.id
_entity.type
_entity.pdbx_description
1 polymer ?
#
loop_
_entity_poly.entity_id
_entity_poly.type
_entity_poly.pdbx_seq_one_letter_code
_entity_poly.pdbx_strand_id
1 'polypeptide(L)'
;MKFGTHKDDNNLYIGLHGSYNADTTVGYKVIVVPGEYSGGRWVPASGVQTPSTDLLANQNEANCGTGCFRPVGLAFGEDGEHLYVSSDTSGEVFLVKRGNGAFGGFKNHPSQSVLTLAVALPALVWALL
;
A
#
# COMPACT_ATOMS: atom_id res chain seq x y z
N MET A 1 -3.70 1.15 -12.77
CA MET A 1 -2.28 1.60 -12.65
C MET A 1 -2.03 2.78 -13.57
N LYS A 2 -1.03 3.63 -13.28
CA LYS A 2 -0.67 4.81 -14.08
C LYS A 2 0.81 5.17 -13.90
N PHE A 3 1.52 5.50 -14.98
CA PHE A 3 2.88 6.04 -14.90
C PHE A 3 2.87 7.50 -14.46
N GLY A 4 3.89 7.91 -13.70
CA GLY A 4 4.16 9.30 -13.37
C GLY A 4 4.20 10.18 -14.63
N THR A 5 3.67 11.40 -14.51
CA THR A 5 3.57 12.35 -15.63
C THR A 5 4.33 13.66 -15.38
N HIS A 6 4.75 13.90 -14.14
CA HIS A 6 5.63 15.02 -13.81
C HIS A 6 7.05 14.74 -14.31
N LYS A 7 7.77 15.79 -14.71
CA LYS A 7 9.10 15.70 -15.37
C LYS A 7 10.16 14.92 -14.58
N ASP A 8 10.04 14.85 -13.26
CA ASP A 8 10.98 14.16 -12.37
C ASP A 8 10.37 12.89 -11.73
N ASP A 9 9.27 12.38 -12.27
CA ASP A 9 8.52 11.26 -11.71
C ASP A 9 8.55 10.04 -12.65
N ASN A 10 9.50 9.14 -12.39
CA ASN A 10 9.62 7.87 -13.09
C ASN A 10 8.88 6.72 -12.38
N ASN A 11 7.97 7.00 -11.44
CA ASN A 11 7.31 5.94 -10.68
C ASN A 11 6.10 5.36 -11.42
N LEU A 12 5.72 4.14 -11.04
CA LEU A 12 4.46 3.51 -11.40
C LEU A 12 3.51 3.51 -10.19
N TYR A 13 2.29 4.01 -10.39
CA TYR A 13 1.24 4.08 -9.38
C TYR A 13 0.21 2.98 -9.60
N ILE A 14 -0.12 2.21 -8.57
CA ILE A 14 -1.02 1.06 -8.68
C ILE A 14 -2.07 1.12 -7.59
N GLY A 15 -3.35 1.17 -7.99
CA GLY A 15 -4.47 0.93 -7.07
C GLY A 15 -4.65 -0.57 -6.85
N LEU A 16 -4.54 -1.00 -5.60
CA LEU A 16 -4.81 -2.37 -5.15
C LEU A 16 -6.23 -2.41 -4.55
N HIS A 17 -7.17 -2.94 -5.32
CA HIS A 17 -8.60 -2.93 -4.98
C HIS A 17 -8.96 -3.66 -3.68
N GLY A 18 -8.10 -4.57 -3.24
CA GLY A 18 -8.26 -5.36 -2.02
C GLY A 18 -8.57 -6.84 -2.29
N SER A 19 -8.10 -7.70 -1.40
CA SER A 19 -8.36 -9.14 -1.44
C SER A 19 -9.83 -9.47 -1.13
N TYR A 20 -10.36 -10.50 -1.79
CA TYR A 20 -11.68 -11.05 -1.47
C TYR A 20 -11.63 -12.45 -0.82
N ASN A 21 -10.50 -13.17 -0.93
CA ASN A 21 -10.36 -14.57 -0.49
C ASN A 21 -9.13 -14.83 0.39
N ALA A 22 -8.81 -13.89 1.28
CA ALA A 22 -7.71 -14.02 2.23
C ALA A 22 -8.24 -14.05 3.66
N ASP A 23 -7.66 -14.89 4.52
CA ASP A 23 -8.01 -14.98 5.95
C ASP A 23 -7.80 -13.64 6.67
N THR A 24 -6.77 -12.89 6.25
CA THR A 24 -6.54 -11.50 6.62
C THR A 24 -6.57 -10.66 5.36
N THR A 25 -7.41 -9.62 5.35
CA THR A 25 -7.54 -8.76 4.16
C THR A 25 -6.25 -7.98 3.89
N VAL A 26 -5.88 -7.86 2.61
CA VAL A 26 -4.67 -7.16 2.15
C VAL A 26 -4.98 -6.29 0.94
N GLY A 27 -4.17 -5.25 0.71
CA GLY A 27 -4.35 -4.34 -0.42
C GLY A 27 -5.07 -3.08 0.02
N TYR A 28 -6.24 -2.77 -0.56
CA TYR A 28 -7.06 -1.61 -0.17
C TYR A 28 -6.24 -0.30 -0.10
N LYS A 29 -5.34 -0.10 -1.07
CA LYS A 29 -4.39 1.02 -1.06
C LYS A 29 -3.89 1.38 -2.45
N VAL A 30 -3.29 2.54 -2.57
CA VAL A 30 -2.47 2.93 -3.73
C VAL A 30 -1.00 2.80 -3.34
N ILE A 31 -0.22 2.10 -4.17
CA ILE A 31 1.23 1.96 -4.01
C ILE A 31 2.00 2.71 -5.09
N VAL A 32 3.26 3.01 -4.79
CA VAL A 32 4.27 3.56 -5.70
C VAL A 32 5.36 2.52 -5.90
N VAL A 33 5.72 2.25 -7.15
CA VAL A 33 6.84 1.39 -7.52
C VAL A 33 7.89 2.23 -8.25
N PRO A 34 9.12 2.34 -7.72
CA PRO A 34 10.17 3.10 -8.39
C PRO A 34 10.67 2.38 -9.65
N GLY A 35 11.06 3.17 -10.63
CA GLY A 35 11.62 2.67 -11.88
C GLY A 35 12.28 3.76 -12.69
N GLU A 36 12.61 3.42 -13.92
CA GLU A 36 13.26 4.32 -14.87
C GLU A 36 12.85 3.97 -16.31
N TYR A 37 13.05 4.92 -17.21
CA TYR A 37 12.90 4.68 -18.65
C TYR A 37 14.26 4.36 -19.25
N SER A 38 14.41 3.15 -19.79
CA SER A 38 15.65 2.68 -20.44
C SER A 38 15.32 2.01 -21.76
N GLY A 39 15.97 2.42 -22.86
CA GLY A 39 15.72 1.85 -24.18
C GLY A 39 14.27 1.97 -24.65
N GLY A 40 13.60 3.10 -24.34
CA GLY A 40 12.23 3.40 -24.77
C GLY A 40 11.12 2.67 -24.01
N ARG A 41 11.44 1.95 -22.93
CA ARG A 41 10.46 1.26 -22.07
C ARG A 41 10.69 1.61 -20.61
N TRP A 42 9.64 1.53 -19.81
CA TRP A 42 9.77 1.62 -18.36
C TRP A 42 10.25 0.28 -17.78
N VAL A 43 11.19 0.34 -16.83
CA VAL A 43 11.69 -0.82 -16.09
C VAL A 43 11.67 -0.54 -14.58
N PRO A 44 11.33 -1.53 -13.74
CA PRO A 44 11.33 -1.35 -12.29
C PRO A 44 12.76 -1.33 -11.74
N ALA A 45 13.02 -0.49 -10.73
CA ALA A 45 14.37 -0.09 -10.31
C ALA A 45 15.28 -1.24 -9.84
N SER A 46 14.72 -2.37 -9.43
CA SER A 46 15.45 -3.57 -9.01
C SER A 46 14.82 -4.85 -9.59
N GLY A 47 14.25 -4.75 -10.80
CA GLY A 47 13.61 -5.88 -11.46
C GLY A 47 12.37 -6.37 -10.71
N VAL A 48 12.14 -7.69 -10.71
CA VAL A 48 10.99 -8.34 -10.04
C VAL A 48 11.00 -8.19 -8.51
N GLN A 49 12.13 -7.78 -7.92
CA GLN A 49 12.29 -7.59 -6.47
C GLN A 49 12.12 -6.13 -6.05
N THR A 50 11.66 -5.27 -6.95
CA THR A 50 11.51 -3.83 -6.65
C THR A 50 10.46 -3.64 -5.55
N PRO A 51 10.82 -3.02 -4.41
CA PRO A 51 9.86 -2.77 -3.34
C PRO A 51 8.87 -1.69 -3.77
N SER A 52 7.68 -1.74 -3.20
CA SER A 52 6.67 -0.70 -3.34
C SER A 52 6.48 0.06 -2.03
N THR A 53 6.07 1.32 -2.10
CA THR A 53 5.68 2.12 -0.93
C THR A 53 4.22 2.50 -0.98
N ASP A 54 3.60 2.66 0.19
CA ASP A 54 2.19 3.05 0.29
C ASP A 54 2.03 4.56 0.08
N LEU A 55 1.20 4.96 -0.89
CA LEU A 55 0.85 6.37 -1.16
C LEU A 55 -0.42 6.80 -0.42
N LEU A 56 -1.46 5.96 -0.52
CA LEU A 56 -2.77 6.20 0.08
C LEU A 56 -3.31 4.86 0.56
N ALA A 57 -3.37 4.67 1.87
CA ALA A 57 -3.76 3.40 2.48
C ALA A 57 -4.86 3.59 3.53
N ASN A 58 -5.66 2.54 3.73
CA ASN A 58 -6.54 2.48 4.89
C ASN A 58 -5.71 2.35 6.17
N GLN A 59 -6.25 2.79 7.30
CA GLN A 59 -5.52 2.77 8.58
C GLN A 59 -5.08 1.36 8.98
N ASN A 60 -5.93 0.36 8.76
CA ASN A 60 -5.62 -1.04 8.97
C ASN A 60 -6.30 -1.91 7.92
N GLU A 61 -5.51 -2.42 6.97
CA GLU A 61 -6.00 -3.27 5.88
C GLU A 61 -6.55 -4.61 6.35
N ALA A 62 -6.09 -5.12 7.49
CA ALA A 62 -6.59 -6.36 8.07
C ALA A 62 -8.06 -6.27 8.52
N ASN A 63 -8.61 -5.05 8.61
CA ASN A 63 -9.97 -4.78 9.05
C ASN A 63 -10.91 -4.35 7.90
N CYS A 64 -10.53 -4.59 6.65
CA CYS A 64 -11.30 -4.13 5.48
C CYS A 64 -12.47 -5.05 5.08
N GLY A 65 -12.69 -6.16 5.80
CA GLY A 65 -13.82 -7.07 5.54
C GLY A 65 -15.21 -6.44 5.73
N THR A 66 -15.31 -5.35 6.49
CA THR A 66 -16.57 -4.63 6.77
C THR A 66 -16.72 -3.32 6.02
N GLY A 67 -15.73 -2.92 5.22
CA GLY A 67 -15.77 -1.71 4.39
C GLY A 67 -14.53 -0.84 4.55
N CYS A 68 -13.87 -0.59 3.42
CA CYS A 68 -12.70 0.29 3.28
C CYS A 68 -12.79 1.03 1.95
N PHE A 69 -11.96 2.05 1.78
CA PHE A 69 -11.64 2.59 0.45
C PHE A 69 -11.11 1.46 -0.46
N ARG A 70 -11.61 1.37 -1.71
CA ARG A 70 -11.23 0.34 -2.69
C ARG A 70 -10.79 0.97 -4.01
N PRO A 71 -9.48 1.26 -4.20
CA PRO A 71 -9.01 1.97 -5.38
C PRO A 71 -9.28 1.22 -6.69
N VAL A 72 -9.83 1.93 -7.69
CA VAL A 72 -10.07 1.40 -9.05
C VAL A 72 -9.33 2.21 -10.11
N GLY A 73 -9.82 3.43 -10.39
CA GLY A 73 -9.30 4.30 -11.44
C GLY A 73 -8.24 5.26 -10.90
N LEU A 74 -7.18 5.48 -11.69
CA LEU A 74 -6.11 6.43 -11.39
C LEU A 74 -5.90 7.35 -12.60
N ALA A 75 -5.89 8.67 -12.37
CA ALA A 75 -5.61 9.66 -13.41
C ALA A 75 -4.77 10.82 -12.86
N PHE A 76 -3.71 11.19 -13.56
CA PHE A 76 -2.98 12.42 -13.28
C PHE A 76 -3.68 13.61 -13.94
N GLY A 77 -3.69 14.75 -13.26
CA GLY A 77 -3.94 16.05 -13.88
C GLY A 77 -2.82 16.42 -14.85
N GLU A 78 -3.07 17.40 -15.71
CA GLU A 78 -2.13 17.81 -16.77
C GLU A 78 -0.77 18.29 -16.24
N ASP A 79 -0.76 18.86 -15.03
CA ASP A 79 0.45 19.32 -14.35
C ASP A 79 1.30 18.18 -13.75
N GLY A 80 0.71 16.98 -13.63
CA GLY A 80 1.32 15.83 -12.95
C GLY A 80 1.46 15.99 -11.43
N GLU A 81 0.91 17.06 -10.84
CA GLU A 81 0.95 17.36 -9.40
C GLU A 81 -0.24 16.75 -8.63
N HIS A 82 -1.27 16.35 -9.37
CA HIS A 82 -2.55 15.88 -8.86
C HIS A 82 -2.84 14.47 -9.36
N LEU A 83 -2.99 13.50 -8.44
CA LEU A 83 -3.46 12.15 -8.76
C LEU A 83 -4.89 11.96 -8.23
N TYR A 84 -5.83 11.74 -9.13
CA TYR A 84 -7.20 11.37 -8.81
C TYR A 84 -7.32 9.86 -8.66
N VAL A 85 -8.03 9.40 -7.62
CA VAL A 85 -8.24 7.98 -7.34
C VAL A 85 -9.71 7.72 -7.04
N SER A 86 -10.36 6.80 -7.76
CA SER A 86 -11.76 6.44 -7.51
C SER A 86 -11.90 5.22 -6.60
N SER A 87 -13.01 5.15 -5.88
CA SER A 87 -13.44 4.03 -5.04
C SER A 87 -14.86 3.62 -5.38
N ASP A 88 -15.03 2.43 -5.93
CA ASP A 88 -16.33 1.95 -6.42
C ASP A 88 -17.31 1.67 -5.28
N THR A 89 -16.90 0.94 -4.24
CA THR A 89 -17.80 0.53 -3.15
C THR A 89 -18.21 1.67 -2.22
N SER A 90 -17.42 2.74 -2.13
CA SER A 90 -17.78 3.92 -1.34
C SER A 90 -18.35 5.07 -2.19
N GLY A 91 -18.22 5.00 -3.52
CA GLY A 91 -18.68 6.06 -4.43
C GLY A 91 -17.83 7.34 -4.40
N GLU A 92 -16.63 7.27 -3.82
CA GLU A 92 -15.76 8.44 -3.60
C GLU A 92 -14.71 8.61 -4.72
N VAL A 93 -14.26 9.85 -4.90
CA VAL A 93 -13.07 10.19 -5.69
C VAL A 93 -12.15 11.06 -4.84
N PHE A 94 -10.92 10.60 -4.65
CA PHE A 94 -9.89 11.26 -3.86
C PHE A 94 -8.95 12.05 -4.76
N LEU A 95 -8.41 13.14 -4.21
CA LEU A 95 -7.32 13.92 -4.81
C LEU A 95 -6.07 13.81 -3.95
N VAL A 96 -5.02 13.19 -4.48
CA VAL A 96 -3.69 13.13 -3.86
C VAL A 96 -2.82 14.20 -4.51
N LYS A 97 -2.37 15.18 -3.72
CA LYS A 97 -1.52 16.29 -4.18
C LYS A 97 -0.05 16.03 -3.88
N ARG A 98 0.84 16.41 -4.78
CA ARG A 98 2.28 16.43 -4.52
C ARG A 98 2.62 17.43 -3.42
N GLY A 99 3.47 17.01 -2.49
CA GLY A 99 3.89 17.79 -1.33
C GLY A 99 4.72 16.95 -0.35
N ASN A 100 5.30 17.60 0.66
CA ASN A 100 6.21 16.97 1.63
C ASN A 100 5.60 15.79 2.42
N GLY A 101 4.27 15.62 2.41
CA GLY A 101 3.59 14.52 3.11
C GLY A 101 3.14 13.35 2.22
N ALA A 102 2.83 13.58 0.94
CA ALA A 102 2.27 12.52 0.07
C ALA A 102 3.34 11.83 -0.80
N PHE A 103 4.46 12.50 -1.11
CA PHE A 103 5.52 11.93 -1.94
C PHE A 103 6.90 11.94 -1.26
N GLY A 104 7.01 12.50 -0.05
CA GLY A 104 8.28 12.68 0.67
C GLY A 104 8.39 11.98 2.03
N GLY A 105 7.36 11.23 2.45
CA GLY A 105 7.28 10.70 3.81
C GLY A 105 6.49 9.40 3.87
N PHE A 106 6.93 8.38 3.14
CA PHE A 106 6.34 7.05 3.19
C PHE A 106 6.62 6.43 4.56
N LYS A 107 5.62 6.45 5.46
CA LYS A 107 5.66 5.59 6.63
C LYS A 107 5.53 4.16 6.13
N ASN A 108 6.54 3.34 6.40
CA ASN A 108 6.35 1.89 6.39
C ASN A 108 5.15 1.62 7.29
N HIS A 109 4.02 1.22 6.72
CA HIS A 109 2.93 0.68 7.52
C HIS A 109 3.54 -0.52 8.24
N PRO A 110 3.59 -0.54 9.59
CA PRO A 110 4.20 -1.64 10.28
C PRO A 110 3.44 -2.90 9.91
N SER A 111 4.12 -3.83 9.22
CA SER A 111 3.71 -5.23 9.18
C SER A 111 3.48 -5.62 10.63
N GLN A 112 2.24 -5.94 10.95
CA GLN A 112 1.71 -6.23 12.28
C GLN A 112 2.79 -6.91 13.14
N SER A 113 3.13 -6.31 14.28
CA SER A 113 3.94 -6.96 15.29
C SER A 113 3.24 -8.28 15.64
N VAL A 114 3.85 -9.40 15.26
CA VAL A 114 3.39 -10.72 15.67
C VAL A 114 3.50 -10.74 17.19
N LEU A 115 2.36 -10.65 17.89
CA LEU A 115 2.31 -10.75 19.34
C LEU A 115 2.58 -12.22 19.67
N THR A 116 3.84 -12.58 19.89
CA THR A 116 4.20 -13.92 20.35
C THR A 116 3.67 -14.09 21.77
N LEU A 117 2.51 -14.74 21.92
CA LEU A 117 1.99 -15.12 23.22
C LEU A 117 2.83 -16.29 23.75
N ALA A 118 3.86 -16.00 24.54
CA ALA A 118 4.56 -17.03 25.30
C ALA A 118 3.66 -17.47 26.45
N VAL A 119 2.89 -18.55 26.26
CA VAL A 119 2.18 -19.22 27.34
C VAL A 119 3.22 -19.98 28.16
N ALA A 120 3.67 -19.39 29.26
CA ALA A 120 4.45 -20.11 30.26
C ALA A 120 3.48 -21.01 31.05
N LEU A 121 3.46 -22.31 30.73
CA LEU A 121 2.87 -23.31 31.60
C LEU A 121 3.83 -23.55 32.78
N PRO A 122 3.45 -23.27 34.04
CA PRO A 122 4.25 -23.73 35.17
C PRO A 122 4.16 -25.25 35.24
N ALA A 123 5.30 -25.91 35.12
CA ALA A 123 5.42 -27.34 35.34
C ALA A 123 5.12 -27.64 36.81
N LEU A 124 4.09 -28.46 37.04
CA LEU A 124 3.95 -29.26 38.25
C LEU A 124 5.20 -30.14 38.39
N VAL A 125 5.98 -29.95 39.44
CA VAL A 125 6.92 -30.97 39.91
C VAL A 125 6.68 -31.17 41.40
N TRP A 126 6.26 -32.39 41.72
CA TRP A 126 6.00 -32.90 43.06
C TRP A 126 7.26 -32.88 43.93
N ALA A 127 7.10 -32.49 45.20
CA ALA A 127 7.97 -32.91 46.29
C ALA A 127 7.11 -33.14 47.53
N LEU A 128 6.62 -34.38 47.67
CA LEU A 128 6.27 -35.00 48.94
C LEU A 128 7.39 -36.00 49.23
N LEU A 129 8.26 -35.64 50.18
CA LEU A 129 8.99 -36.48 51.15
C LEU A 129 9.95 -35.58 51.94
#